data_AF-A0A962B2L3-F1
#
_entry.id   AF-A0A962B2L3-F1
#
_cell.length_a   1.000
_cell.length_b   1.000
_cell.length_c   1.000
_cell.angle_alpha   90.00
_cell.angle_beta   90.00
_cell.angle_gamma   90.00
#
_symmetry.space_group_name_H-M   'P 1'
#
loop_
_entity.id
_entity.type
_entity.pdbx_description
1 polymer ?
#
loop_
_entity_poly.entity_id
_entity_poly.type
_entity_poly.pdbx_seq_one_letter_code
_entity_poly.pdbx_strand_id
1 'polypeptide(L)'
;LVLGLYSPHYIKTVVGLAVARCILGFFAGYLAYRIWQASARLRLPWPTVAEVGTALGVGVFVSLAGSGPYSLLAPFVFLAAVWVFAFEAGPLSRLLKTRPLQFIGELSYSIYMVHLIIVVGIAIAAKLLVRVTGVNVFVDVTLAEASQKVISFGHPLLMDLMALIYLGVVIGVSALTYRYVEIPARRYFNGLSNRFGGGRRTAPTNERLA
;
A
#
# COMPACT_ATOMS: atom_id res chain seq x y z
N LEU A 1 18.82 10.48 8.47
CA LEU A 1 20.03 11.09 7.87
C LEU A 1 21.27 10.21 8.04
N VAL A 2 21.56 9.69 9.24
CA VAL A 2 22.69 8.76 9.48
C VAL A 2 22.60 7.43 8.69
N LEU A 3 21.39 6.93 8.42
CA LEU A 3 21.17 5.70 7.63
C LEU A 3 21.52 5.84 6.13
N GLY A 4 21.66 7.06 5.60
CA GLY A 4 22.01 7.29 4.20
C GLY A 4 23.50 7.12 3.90
N LEU A 5 24.35 7.15 4.93
CA LEU A 5 25.80 7.05 4.78
C LEU A 5 26.31 5.60 4.66
N TYR A 6 25.47 4.61 4.95
CA TYR A 6 25.89 3.19 5.08
C TYR A 6 25.17 2.21 4.15
N SER A 7 24.29 2.67 3.25
CA SER A 7 23.60 1.80 2.28
C SER A 7 24.12 2.06 0.85
N PRO A 8 24.89 1.13 0.26
CA PRO A 8 25.33 1.22 -1.14
C PRO A 8 24.16 1.16 -2.15
N HIS A 9 22.96 0.77 -1.71
CA HIS A 9 21.78 0.55 -2.56
C HIS A 9 20.49 1.17 -2.02
N TYR A 10 20.56 2.35 -1.38
CA TYR A 10 19.41 3.17 -0.95
C TYR A 10 18.22 2.33 -0.42
N ILE A 11 17.00 2.51 -0.93
CA ILE A 11 15.77 1.83 -0.48
C ILE A 11 15.64 0.36 -0.94
N LYS A 12 16.51 -0.13 -1.83
CA LYS A 12 16.41 -1.46 -2.46
C LYS A 12 17.07 -2.59 -1.66
N THR A 13 17.58 -2.34 -0.45
CA THR A 13 18.13 -3.41 0.39
C THR A 13 17.00 -4.08 1.18
N VAL A 14 16.55 -5.26 0.71
CA VAL A 14 15.63 -6.16 1.44
C VAL A 14 16.30 -6.73 2.70
N VAL A 15 17.64 -6.71 2.77
CA VAL A 15 18.43 -7.37 3.81
C VAL A 15 19.30 -6.35 4.54
N GLY A 16 19.21 -6.31 5.87
CA GLY A 16 20.02 -5.45 6.77
C GLY A 16 19.19 -4.42 7.54
N LEU A 17 19.07 -3.20 7.01
CA LEU A 17 18.47 -2.06 7.72
C LEU A 17 16.92 -2.01 7.65
N ALA A 18 16.28 -3.02 7.04
CA ALA A 18 14.84 -3.06 6.85
C ALA A 18 14.06 -3.05 8.18
N VAL A 19 14.49 -3.87 9.16
CA VAL A 19 13.86 -3.94 10.49
C VAL A 19 13.96 -2.61 11.23
N ALA A 20 15.16 -2.02 11.26
CA ALA A 20 15.38 -0.70 11.87
C ALA A 20 14.51 0.39 11.21
N ARG A 21 14.39 0.37 9.88
CA ARG A 21 13.50 1.30 9.15
C ARG A 21 12.02 1.08 9.48
N CYS A 22 11.57 -0.17 9.63
CA CYS A 22 10.21 -0.48 10.05
C CYS A 22 9.92 0.04 11.45
N ILE A 23 10.84 -0.19 12.39
CA ILE A 23 10.73 0.31 13.77
C ILE A 23 10.68 1.85 13.78
N LEU A 24 11.60 2.51 13.07
CA LEU A 24 11.61 3.98 12.96
C LEU A 24 10.33 4.51 12.31
N GLY A 25 9.83 3.86 11.26
CA GLY A 25 8.56 4.20 10.62
C GLY A 25 7.36 4.06 11.56
N PHE A 26 7.33 3.00 12.37
CA PHE A 26 6.30 2.80 13.38
C PHE A 26 6.32 3.90 14.45
N PHE A 27 7.49 4.21 15.01
CA PHE A 27 7.61 5.29 16.01
C PHE A 27 7.32 6.67 15.42
N ALA A 28 7.75 6.95 14.19
CA ALA A 28 7.41 8.18 13.49
C ALA A 28 5.89 8.31 13.30
N GLY A 29 5.22 7.23 12.87
CA GLY A 29 3.77 7.18 12.76
C GLY A 29 3.07 7.38 14.11
N TYR A 30 3.56 6.74 15.19
CA TYR A 30 3.04 6.94 16.54
C TYR A 30 3.22 8.38 17.02
N LEU A 31 4.36 9.00 16.74
CA LEU A 31 4.61 10.40 17.07
C LEU A 31 3.64 11.31 16.31
N ALA A 32 3.44 11.10 15.00
CA ALA A 32 2.45 11.85 14.22
C ALA A 32 1.03 11.68 14.78
N TYR A 33 0.65 10.47 15.19
CA TYR A 33 -0.62 10.22 15.86
C TYR A 33 -0.77 11.01 17.17
N ARG A 34 0.28 11.04 18.01
CA ARG A 34 0.29 11.81 19.26
C ARG A 34 0.21 13.33 19.01
N ILE A 35 0.94 13.82 18.02
CA ILE A 35 0.89 15.23 17.60
C ILE A 35 -0.51 15.57 17.09
N TRP A 36 -1.09 14.71 16.25
CA TRP A 36 -2.47 14.87 15.79
C TRP A 36 -3.44 14.89 16.96
N GLN A 37 -3.34 13.99 17.94
CA GLN A 37 -4.23 13.98 19.11
C GLN A 37 -4.13 15.27 19.94
N ALA A 38 -2.91 15.82 20.10
CA ALA A 38 -2.69 17.10 20.79
C ALA A 38 -3.19 18.31 19.97
N SER A 39 -3.12 18.22 18.64
CA SER A 39 -3.56 19.26 17.70
C SER A 39 -4.98 19.06 17.15
N ALA A 40 -5.69 18.00 17.55
CA ALA A 40 -7.03 17.68 17.05
C ALA A 40 -8.08 18.74 17.41
N ARG A 41 -7.77 19.62 18.36
CA ARG A 41 -8.58 20.81 18.69
C ARG A 41 -8.27 22.02 17.82
N LEU A 42 -7.14 22.04 17.11
CA LEU A 42 -6.80 23.09 16.15
C LEU A 42 -7.51 22.80 14.84
N ARG A 43 -8.26 23.79 14.34
CA ARG A 43 -8.80 23.75 12.98
C ARG A 43 -7.65 24.07 12.02
N LEU A 44 -7.43 23.22 11.01
CA LEU A 44 -6.45 23.50 9.98
C LEU A 44 -6.88 24.75 9.20
N PRO A 45 -6.07 25.82 9.14
CA PRO A 45 -6.35 26.93 8.23
C PRO A 45 -6.19 26.42 6.79
N TRP A 46 -7.23 26.61 5.98
CA TRP A 46 -7.31 26.21 4.56
C TRP A 46 -7.00 24.73 4.26
N PRO A 47 -7.87 23.80 4.72
CA PRO A 47 -7.64 22.36 4.59
C PRO A 47 -7.53 21.89 3.12
N THR A 48 -8.20 22.58 2.19
CA THR A 48 -8.14 22.25 0.75
C THR A 48 -6.75 22.48 0.16
N VAL A 49 -6.08 23.58 0.53
CA VAL A 49 -4.73 23.89 0.03
C VAL A 49 -3.72 22.89 0.60
N ALA A 50 -3.87 22.55 1.88
CA ALA A 50 -3.03 21.54 2.52
C ALA A 50 -3.20 20.15 1.88
N GLU A 51 -4.44 19.69 1.66
CA GLU A 51 -4.72 18.39 1.03
C GLU A 51 -4.19 18.31 -0.40
N VAL A 52 -4.53 19.30 -1.24
CA VAL A 52 -4.11 19.32 -2.66
C VAL A 52 -2.59 19.50 -2.78
N GLY A 53 -2.02 20.43 -2.00
CA GLY A 53 -0.57 20.66 -1.99
C GLY A 53 0.21 19.42 -1.55
N THR A 54 -0.28 18.70 -0.55
CA THR A 54 0.37 17.47 -0.09
C THR A 54 0.20 16.33 -1.09
N ALA A 55 -0.98 16.17 -1.70
CA ALA A 55 -1.21 15.17 -2.73
C ALA A 55 -0.32 15.40 -3.97
N LEU A 56 -0.22 16.65 -4.44
CA LEU A 56 0.68 17.03 -5.54
C LEU A 56 2.14 16.84 -5.14
N GLY A 57 2.52 17.23 -3.92
CA GLY A 57 3.87 17.04 -3.39
C GLY A 57 4.28 15.56 -3.36
N VAL A 58 3.38 14.67 -2.94
CA VAL A 58 3.58 13.21 -3.01
C VAL A 58 3.73 12.74 -4.45
N GLY A 59 2.86 13.20 -5.36
CA GLY A 59 2.91 12.83 -6.78
C GLY A 59 4.23 13.24 -7.45
N VAL A 60 4.66 14.49 -7.24
CA VAL A 60 5.93 15.02 -7.72
C VAL A 60 7.09 14.24 -7.09
N PHE A 61 7.07 14.02 -5.79
CA PHE A 61 8.09 13.25 -5.09
C PHE A 61 8.23 11.84 -5.67
N VAL A 62 7.13 11.11 -5.86
CA VAL A 62 7.16 9.75 -6.43
C VAL A 62 7.68 9.75 -7.87
N SER A 63 7.33 10.77 -8.67
CA SER A 63 7.81 10.89 -10.04
C SER A 63 9.31 11.22 -10.15
N LEU A 64 9.87 11.99 -9.22
CA LEU A 64 11.25 12.47 -9.26
C LEU A 64 12.22 11.64 -8.40
N ALA A 65 11.75 11.00 -7.32
CA ALA A 65 12.62 10.35 -6.35
C ALA A 65 13.33 9.11 -6.92
N GLY A 66 12.70 8.38 -7.84
CA GLY A 66 13.28 7.22 -8.53
C GLY A 66 14.05 6.27 -7.58
N SER A 67 15.24 5.81 -8.01
CA SER A 67 16.19 5.08 -7.17
C SER A 67 17.31 5.96 -6.58
N GLY A 68 17.13 7.28 -6.57
CA GLY A 68 18.14 8.24 -6.12
C GLY A 68 18.22 8.40 -4.60
N PRO A 69 19.15 9.24 -4.11
CA PRO A 69 19.30 9.56 -2.68
C PRO A 69 18.05 10.23 -2.08
N TYR A 70 17.24 10.90 -2.90
CA TYR A 70 15.97 11.52 -2.50
C TYR A 70 14.93 10.51 -1.99
N SER A 71 15.06 9.24 -2.34
CA SER A 71 14.21 8.16 -1.82
C SER A 71 14.24 8.06 -0.29
N LEU A 72 15.33 8.50 0.37
CA LEU A 72 15.46 8.56 1.83
C LEU A 72 14.50 9.55 2.50
N LEU A 73 13.96 10.52 1.75
CA LEU A 73 12.96 11.48 2.25
C LEU A 73 11.55 10.90 2.24
N ALA A 74 11.32 9.75 1.60
CA ALA A 74 9.99 9.16 1.45
C ALA A 74 9.24 9.01 2.78
N PRO A 75 9.84 8.50 3.88
CA PRO A 75 9.13 8.37 5.14
C PRO A 75 8.61 9.71 5.68
N PHE A 76 9.34 10.81 5.48
CA PHE A 76 8.93 12.14 5.94
C PHE A 76 7.81 12.74 5.07
N VAL A 77 7.89 12.56 3.75
CA VAL A 77 6.85 13.01 2.81
C VAL A 77 5.54 12.28 3.08
N PHE A 78 5.59 10.95 3.25
CA PHE A 78 4.40 10.16 3.59
C PHE A 78 3.90 10.44 5.01
N LEU A 79 4.78 10.73 5.97
CA LEU A 79 4.37 11.16 7.32
C LEU A 79 3.58 12.47 7.27
N ALA A 80 4.03 13.45 6.49
CA ALA A 80 3.32 14.70 6.27
C ALA A 80 1.95 14.45 5.62
N ALA A 81 1.90 13.57 4.61
CA ALA A 81 0.64 13.16 4.00
C ALA A 81 -0.32 12.55 5.02
N VAL A 82 0.11 11.55 5.79
CA VAL A 82 -0.72 10.94 6.84
C VAL A 82 -1.21 11.98 7.83
N TRP A 83 -0.35 12.91 8.25
CA TRP A 83 -0.73 13.95 9.21
C TRP A 83 -1.78 14.92 8.66
N VAL A 84 -1.63 15.39 7.41
CA VAL A 84 -2.60 16.29 6.76
C VAL A 84 -3.95 15.60 6.55
N PHE A 85 -3.95 14.37 6.03
CA PHE A 85 -5.18 13.62 5.77
C PHE A 85 -5.87 13.13 7.06
N ALA A 86 -5.15 13.03 8.18
CA ALA A 86 -5.74 12.68 9.48
C ALA A 86 -6.77 13.71 10.01
N PHE A 87 -6.72 14.97 9.56
CA PHE A 87 -7.72 15.97 9.92
C PHE A 87 -9.04 15.84 9.16
N GLU A 88 -9.03 15.10 8.04
CA GLU A 88 -10.20 14.79 7.19
C GLU A 88 -11.10 15.99 6.83
N ALA A 89 -10.56 17.21 6.82
CA ALA A 89 -11.34 18.45 6.84
C ALA A 89 -11.69 18.99 5.43
N GLY A 90 -10.95 18.59 4.39
CA GLY A 90 -11.10 19.12 3.05
C GLY A 90 -11.96 18.27 2.10
N PRO A 91 -12.16 18.75 0.86
CA PRO A 91 -12.98 18.06 -0.14
C PRO A 91 -12.31 16.79 -0.67
N LEU A 92 -10.97 16.69 -0.69
CA LEU A 92 -10.27 15.50 -1.14
C LEU A 92 -10.46 14.38 -0.12
N SER A 93 -10.37 14.69 1.17
CA SER A 93 -10.74 13.74 2.24
C SER A 93 -12.20 13.27 2.13
N ARG A 94 -13.13 14.15 1.76
CA ARG A 94 -14.53 13.77 1.51
C ARG A 94 -14.68 12.82 0.32
N LEU A 95 -13.94 13.04 -0.76
CA LEU A 95 -13.92 12.14 -1.92
C LEU A 95 -13.35 10.77 -1.55
N LEU A 96 -12.23 10.73 -0.82
CA LEU A 96 -11.60 9.48 -0.36
C LEU A 96 -12.50 8.69 0.60
N LYS A 97 -13.38 9.37 1.34
CA LYS A 97 -14.38 8.75 2.22
C LYS A 97 -15.62 8.21 1.51
N THR A 98 -15.71 8.33 0.19
CA THR A 98 -16.81 7.70 -0.55
C THR A 98 -16.72 6.17 -0.43
N ARG A 99 -17.88 5.51 -0.33
CA ARG A 99 -17.98 4.05 -0.22
C ARG A 99 -17.13 3.26 -1.22
N PRO A 100 -17.11 3.57 -2.54
CA PRO A 100 -16.29 2.80 -3.48
C PRO A 100 -14.79 2.92 -3.20
N LEU A 101 -14.29 4.09 -2.84
CA LEU A 101 -12.85 4.28 -2.56
C LEU A 101 -12.43 3.60 -1.27
N GLN A 102 -13.28 3.66 -0.23
CA GLN A 102 -13.04 2.90 1.00
C GLN A 102 -13.06 1.39 0.74
N PHE A 103 -14.01 0.90 -0.05
CA PHE A 103 -14.10 -0.52 -0.39
C PHE A 103 -12.85 -1.01 -1.16
N ILE A 104 -12.34 -0.23 -2.11
CA ILE A 104 -11.08 -0.55 -2.80
C ILE A 104 -9.91 -0.57 -1.79
N GLY A 105 -9.89 0.37 -0.85
CA GLY A 105 -8.91 0.40 0.24
C GLY A 105 -8.97 -0.84 1.14
N GLU A 106 -10.17 -1.28 1.52
CA GLU A 106 -10.36 -2.52 2.28
C GLU A 106 -9.90 -3.75 1.48
N LEU A 107 -10.22 -3.79 0.19
CA LEU A 107 -9.83 -4.90 -0.69
C LEU A 107 -8.31 -4.95 -0.94
N SER A 108 -7.61 -3.81 -0.83
CA SER A 108 -6.17 -3.69 -1.14
C SER A 108 -5.29 -4.68 -0.37
N TYR A 109 -5.62 -4.97 0.90
CA TYR A 109 -4.87 -5.93 1.71
C TYR A 109 -5.00 -7.35 1.17
N SER A 110 -6.23 -7.75 0.82
CA SER A 110 -6.48 -9.05 0.22
C SER A 110 -5.81 -9.18 -1.16
N ILE A 111 -5.85 -8.12 -1.98
CA ILE A 111 -5.15 -8.08 -3.27
C ILE A 111 -3.67 -8.32 -3.07
N TYR A 112 -3.04 -7.59 -2.13
CA TYR A 112 -1.62 -7.73 -1.81
C TYR A 112 -1.21 -9.17 -1.48
N MET A 113 -2.01 -9.84 -0.65
CA MET A 113 -1.70 -11.22 -0.22
C MET A 113 -1.89 -12.24 -1.35
N VAL A 114 -2.93 -12.08 -2.17
CA VAL A 114 -3.31 -13.06 -3.17
C VAL A 114 -2.53 -12.89 -4.48
N HIS A 115 -2.19 -11.65 -4.88
CA HIS A 115 -1.61 -11.40 -6.19
C HIS A 115 -0.29 -12.13 -6.41
N LEU A 116 0.55 -12.30 -5.37
CA LEU A 116 1.83 -13.00 -5.48
C LEU A 116 1.61 -14.48 -5.76
N ILE A 117 0.65 -15.10 -5.07
CA ILE A 117 0.29 -16.50 -5.27
C ILE A 117 -0.20 -16.73 -6.69
N ILE A 118 -1.06 -15.84 -7.20
CA ILE A 118 -1.57 -15.92 -8.57
C ILE A 118 -0.44 -15.78 -9.59
N VAL A 119 0.42 -14.77 -9.46
CA VAL A 119 1.55 -14.55 -10.38
C VAL A 119 2.49 -15.75 -10.40
N VAL A 120 2.84 -16.28 -9.23
CA VAL A 120 3.68 -17.47 -9.12
C VAL A 120 2.99 -18.69 -9.74
N GLY A 121 1.70 -18.88 -9.51
CA GLY A 121 0.91 -19.95 -10.12
C GLY A 121 0.89 -19.88 -11.65
N ILE A 122 0.66 -18.69 -12.20
CA ILE A 122 0.73 -18.44 -13.67
C ILE A 122 2.13 -18.74 -14.20
N ALA A 123 3.18 -18.30 -13.50
CA ALA A 123 4.56 -18.56 -13.91
C ALA A 123 4.88 -20.06 -13.94
N ILE A 124 4.38 -20.84 -12.98
CA ILE A 124 4.53 -22.31 -12.95
C ILE A 124 3.75 -22.94 -14.11
N ALA A 125 2.50 -22.54 -14.33
CA ALA A 125 1.68 -23.05 -15.41
C ALA A 125 2.31 -22.76 -16.79
N ALA A 126 2.86 -21.57 -16.98
CA ALA A 126 3.59 -21.20 -18.19
C ALA A 126 4.83 -22.08 -18.40
N LYS A 127 5.63 -22.34 -17.35
CA LYS A 127 6.78 -23.25 -17.43
C LYS A 127 6.37 -24.67 -17.81
N LEU A 128 5.25 -25.16 -17.27
CA LEU A 128 4.72 -26.48 -17.61
C LEU A 128 4.24 -26.54 -19.06
N LEU A 129 3.55 -25.51 -19.54
CA LEU A 129 3.08 -25.40 -20.91
C LEU A 129 4.25 -25.43 -21.91
N VAL A 130 5.33 -24.68 -21.64
CA VAL A 130 6.56 -24.71 -22.45
C VAL A 130 7.17 -26.11 -22.47
N ARG A 131 7.20 -26.81 -21.32
CA ARG A 131 7.73 -28.17 -21.23
C ARG A 131 6.92 -29.19 -22.05
N VAL A 132 5.61 -29.01 -22.17
CA VAL A 132 4.72 -29.94 -22.90
C VAL A 132 4.63 -29.60 -24.40
N THR A 133 4.58 -28.31 -24.75
CA THR A 133 4.38 -27.86 -26.13
C THR A 133 5.68 -27.57 -26.88
N GLY A 134 6.81 -27.42 -26.19
CA GLY A 134 8.11 -27.08 -26.80
C GLY A 134 8.20 -25.65 -27.34
N VAL A 135 7.12 -24.87 -27.29
CA VAL A 135 7.09 -23.47 -27.74
C VAL A 135 7.65 -22.59 -26.63
N ASN A 136 8.76 -21.89 -26.89
CA ASN A 136 9.34 -20.94 -25.94
C ASN A 136 8.48 -19.69 -25.83
N VAL A 137 7.66 -19.60 -24.78
CA VAL A 137 6.83 -18.43 -24.46
C VAL A 137 7.58 -17.40 -23.58
N PHE A 138 8.78 -17.74 -23.11
CA PHE A 138 9.63 -16.83 -22.35
C PHE A 138 10.54 -16.06 -23.30
N VAL A 139 10.38 -14.74 -23.33
CA VAL A 139 11.32 -13.83 -23.99
C VAL A 139 12.16 -13.18 -22.89
N ASP A 140 13.47 -13.25 -23.04
CA ASP A 140 14.39 -12.51 -22.18
C ASP A 140 14.26 -11.01 -22.52
N VAL A 141 13.67 -10.25 -21.61
CA VAL A 141 13.62 -8.79 -21.73
C VAL A 141 14.70 -8.21 -20.83
N THR A 142 15.68 -7.56 -21.44
CA THR A 142 16.71 -6.79 -20.76
C THR A 142 16.15 -5.42 -20.36
N LEU A 143 15.56 -5.36 -19.17
CA LEU A 143 15.18 -4.11 -18.53
C LEU A 143 16.20 -3.79 -17.43
N ALA A 144 16.94 -2.69 -17.61
CA ALA A 144 17.85 -2.11 -16.61
C ALA A 144 18.77 -3.14 -15.93
N GLU A 145 19.71 -3.70 -16.71
CA GLU A 145 20.85 -4.51 -16.25
C GLU A 145 20.53 -5.90 -15.63
N ALA A 146 19.26 -6.30 -15.56
CA ALA A 146 18.85 -7.65 -15.19
C ALA A 146 18.02 -8.30 -16.32
N SER A 147 18.48 -9.45 -16.82
CA SER A 147 17.69 -10.27 -17.75
C SER A 147 16.51 -10.89 -17.00
N GLN A 148 15.31 -10.34 -17.21
CA GLN A 148 14.09 -10.94 -16.67
C GLN A 148 13.38 -11.71 -17.77
N LYS A 149 13.12 -12.99 -17.50
CA LYS A 149 12.27 -13.83 -18.34
C LYS A 149 10.83 -13.37 -18.19
N VAL A 150 10.34 -12.67 -19.19
CA VAL A 150 8.95 -12.23 -19.26
C VAL A 150 8.21 -13.17 -20.20
N ILE A 151 6.98 -13.50 -19.84
CA ILE A 151 6.09 -14.29 -20.70
C ILE A 151 5.68 -13.34 -21.84
N SER A 152 6.20 -13.56 -23.04
CA SER A 152 5.86 -12.74 -24.21
C SER A 152 5.34 -13.59 -25.36
N PHE A 153 4.06 -13.42 -25.69
CA PHE A 153 3.35 -13.97 -26.84
C PHE A 153 3.51 -13.10 -28.11
N GLY A 154 4.32 -12.04 -28.07
CA GLY A 154 4.68 -11.22 -29.24
C GLY A 154 3.63 -10.20 -29.73
N HIS A 155 2.33 -10.39 -29.45
CA HIS A 155 1.26 -9.48 -29.90
C HIS A 155 0.78 -8.52 -28.80
N PRO A 156 0.85 -7.18 -28.98
CA PRO A 156 0.48 -6.19 -27.95
C PRO A 156 -0.95 -6.34 -27.42
N LEU A 157 -1.95 -6.53 -28.29
CA LEU A 157 -3.33 -6.68 -27.82
C LEU A 157 -3.55 -7.96 -27.00
N LEU A 158 -2.77 -9.02 -27.28
CA LEU A 158 -2.87 -10.25 -26.52
C LEU A 158 -2.27 -10.06 -25.12
N MET A 159 -1.22 -9.24 -25.00
CA MET A 159 -0.67 -8.83 -23.70
C MET A 159 -1.68 -8.04 -22.87
N ASP A 160 -2.32 -7.04 -23.48
CA ASP A 160 -3.30 -6.21 -22.80
C ASP A 160 -4.49 -7.06 -22.32
N LEU A 161 -4.97 -7.98 -23.17
CA LEU A 161 -6.03 -8.92 -22.80
C LEU A 161 -5.60 -9.83 -21.64
N MET A 162 -4.38 -10.37 -21.66
CA MET A 162 -3.85 -11.20 -20.58
C MET A 162 -3.70 -10.40 -19.27
N ALA A 163 -3.27 -9.14 -19.35
CA ALA A 163 -3.18 -8.25 -18.20
C ALA A 163 -4.55 -7.94 -17.60
N LEU A 164 -5.56 -7.71 -18.44
CA LEU A 164 -6.94 -7.52 -18.01
C LEU A 164 -7.52 -8.78 -17.37
N ILE A 165 -7.26 -9.96 -17.95
CA ILE A 165 -7.67 -11.24 -17.38
C ILE A 165 -6.99 -11.45 -16.02
N TYR A 166 -5.68 -11.23 -15.93
CA TYR A 166 -4.94 -11.30 -14.68
C TYR A 166 -5.53 -10.37 -13.61
N LEU A 167 -5.79 -9.11 -13.96
CA LEU A 167 -6.40 -8.14 -13.05
C LEU A 167 -7.79 -8.61 -12.58
N GLY A 168 -8.62 -9.12 -13.49
CA GLY A 168 -9.92 -9.68 -13.18
C GLY A 168 -9.85 -10.87 -12.24
N VAL A 169 -8.91 -11.79 -12.46
CA VAL A 169 -8.68 -12.95 -11.58
C VAL A 169 -8.19 -12.49 -10.20
N VAL A 170 -7.24 -11.56 -10.13
CA VAL A 170 -6.74 -11.04 -8.84
C VAL A 170 -7.84 -10.37 -8.05
N ILE A 171 -8.63 -9.49 -8.67
CA ILE A 171 -9.74 -8.81 -8.00
C ILE A 171 -10.81 -9.82 -7.58
N GLY A 172 -11.16 -10.78 -8.45
CA GLY A 172 -12.16 -11.80 -8.16
C GLY A 172 -11.76 -12.71 -7.00
N VAL A 173 -10.56 -13.28 -7.04
CA VAL A 173 -10.03 -14.13 -5.96
C VAL A 173 -9.86 -13.32 -4.69
N SER A 174 -9.35 -12.08 -4.77
CA SER A 174 -9.25 -11.20 -3.61
C SER A 174 -10.61 -10.90 -3.00
N ALA A 175 -11.66 -10.63 -3.79
CA ALA A 175 -13.00 -10.39 -3.26
C ALA A 175 -13.56 -11.62 -2.52
N LEU A 176 -13.27 -12.83 -3.03
CA LEU A 176 -13.62 -14.08 -2.36
C LEU A 176 -12.84 -14.24 -1.05
N THR A 177 -11.52 -14.08 -1.07
CA THR A 177 -10.68 -14.19 0.14
C THR A 177 -11.04 -13.13 1.17
N TYR A 178 -11.31 -11.89 0.75
CA TYR A 178 -11.79 -10.82 1.62
C TYR A 178 -13.09 -11.23 2.34
N ARG A 179 -14.08 -11.72 1.58
CA ARG A 179 -15.39 -12.09 2.12
C ARG A 179 -15.36 -13.32 3.03
N TYR A 180 -14.61 -14.36 2.65
CA TYR A 180 -14.65 -15.67 3.30
C TYR A 180 -13.53 -15.92 4.30
N VAL A 181 -12.41 -15.21 4.22
CA VAL A 181 -11.25 -15.40 5.10
C VAL A 181 -11.04 -14.17 5.97
N GLU A 182 -10.92 -12.99 5.35
CA GLU A 182 -10.53 -11.79 6.06
C GLU A 182 -11.62 -11.28 7.01
N ILE A 183 -12.87 -11.10 6.52
CA ILE A 183 -13.98 -10.62 7.36
C ILE A 183 -14.25 -11.59 8.54
N PRO A 184 -14.34 -12.92 8.35
CA PRO A 184 -14.56 -13.84 9.47
C PRO A 184 -13.41 -13.85 10.47
N ALA A 185 -12.16 -13.86 10.01
CA ALA A 185 -11.00 -13.80 10.89
C ALA A 185 -10.97 -12.50 11.70
N ARG A 186 -11.22 -11.35 11.06
CA ARG A 186 -11.27 -10.05 11.72
C ARG A 186 -12.37 -10.00 12.79
N ARG A 187 -13.56 -10.55 12.51
CA ARG A 187 -14.65 -10.66 13.48
C ARG A 187 -14.28 -11.56 14.66
N TYR A 188 -13.63 -12.70 14.39
CA TYR A 188 -13.17 -13.63 15.42
C TYR A 188 -12.15 -12.97 16.36
N PHE A 189 -11.10 -12.33 15.82
CA PHE A 189 -10.07 -11.67 16.63
C PHE A 189 -10.59 -10.46 17.40
N ASN A 190 -11.49 -9.66 16.80
CA ASN A 190 -12.15 -8.58 17.52
C ASN A 190 -12.97 -9.10 18.70
N GLY A 191 -13.71 -10.20 18.52
CA GLY A 191 -14.43 -10.87 19.61
C GLY A 191 -13.51 -11.38 20.72
N LEU A 192 -12.34 -11.92 20.36
CA LEU A 192 -11.33 -12.35 21.31
C LEU A 192 -10.76 -11.17 22.11
N SER A 193 -10.47 -10.06 21.44
CA SER A 193 -9.97 -8.84 22.09
C SER A 193 -10.96 -8.24 23.10
N ASN A 194 -12.27 -8.31 22.83
CA ASN A 194 -13.29 -7.85 23.76
C ASN A 194 -13.42 -8.77 24.99
N ARG A 195 -13.07 -10.06 24.86
CA ARG A 195 -13.08 -11.03 25.96
C ARG A 195 -11.85 -10.92 26.87
N PHE A 196 -10.68 -10.64 26.32
CA PHE A 196 -9.45 -10.44 27.09
C PHE A 196 -9.19 -8.99 27.51
N GLY A 197 -9.77 -8.03 26.79
CA GLY A 197 -9.56 -6.58 26.95
C GLY A 197 -10.73 -5.84 27.61
N GLY A 198 -11.59 -6.53 28.35
CA GLY A 198 -12.67 -5.92 29.13
C GLY A 198 -12.12 -4.83 30.04
N GLY A 199 -12.17 -3.56 29.60
CA GLY A 199 -11.65 -2.45 30.38
C GLY A 199 -11.22 -1.18 29.64
N ARG A 200 -11.17 -1.12 28.30
CA ARG A 200 -11.06 0.19 27.63
C ARG A 200 -12.45 0.76 27.38
N ARG A 201 -13.01 1.38 28.42
CA ARG A 201 -14.08 2.38 28.29
C ARG A 201 -13.67 3.34 27.17
N THR A 202 -14.47 3.36 26.11
CA THR A 202 -14.48 4.46 25.15
C THR A 202 -14.53 5.76 25.93
N ALA A 203 -13.55 6.64 25.70
CA ALA A 203 -13.59 7.98 26.26
C ALA A 203 -14.95 8.60 25.90
N PRO A 204 -15.64 9.26 26.85
CA PRO A 204 -16.95 9.83 26.57
C PRO A 204 -16.82 10.83 25.42
N THR A 205 -17.56 10.55 24.34
CA THR A 205 -17.90 11.54 23.33
C THR A 205 -18.58 12.69 24.08
N ASN A 206 -17.90 13.83 24.20
CA ASN A 206 -18.50 15.07 24.67
C ASN A 206 -19.50 15.57 23.60
N GLU A 207 -20.61 14.86 23.45
CA GLU A 207 -21.85 15.44 22.95
C GLU A 207 -22.48 16.21 24.11
N ARG A 208 -22.17 17.51 24.17
CA ARG A 208 -22.97 18.59 24.75
C ARG A 208 -22.14 19.86 24.75
N LEU A 209 -22.28 20.65 23.70
CA LEU A 209 -22.44 22.10 23.80
C LEU A 209 -23.34 22.51 22.63
N ALA A 210 -24.62 22.61 22.97
CA ALA A 210 -25.59 23.43 22.26
C ALA A 210 -25.19 24.92 22.38
#